data_AF-A0A9Q0SHQ7-F1
#
_entry.id   AF-A0A9Q0SHQ7-F1
#
_cell.length_a   1.000
_cell.length_b   1.000
_cell.length_c   1.000
_cell.angle_alpha   90.00
_cell.angle_beta   90.00
_cell.angle_gamma   90.00
#
_symmetry.space_group_name_H-M   'P 1'
#
loop_
_entity.id
_entity.type
_entity.pdbx_description
1 polymer ?
#
loop_
_entity_poly.entity_id
_entity_poly.type
_entity_poly.pdbx_seq_one_letter_code
_entity_poly.pdbx_strand_id
1 'polypeptide(L)'
;MKLADGLFLESCREVATKYPGIKYNEIIVDNCCMQLVSKPEQFDIMVTPNLYGNLIANTAAGIAGGTGVMPGGNELIHIEYFKLP
;
A
#
# COMPACT_ATOMS: atom_id res chain seq x y z
N MET A 1 -16.53 -4.26 2.34
CA MET A 1 -17.56 -3.39 2.93
C MET A 1 -17.83 -2.24 1.98
N LYS A 2 -18.92 -2.26 1.20
CA LYS A 2 -19.08 -1.33 0.05
C LYS A 2 -19.02 0.17 0.39
N LEU A 3 -19.49 0.57 1.56
CA LEU A 3 -19.56 1.99 1.95
C LEU A 3 -18.23 2.51 2.52
N ALA A 4 -17.60 1.77 3.42
CA ALA A 4 -16.34 2.18 4.04
C ALA A 4 -15.16 2.14 3.04
N ASP A 5 -15.07 1.06 2.25
CA ASP A 5 -14.03 0.93 1.23
C ASP A 5 -14.26 1.94 0.09
N GLY A 6 -15.52 2.22 -0.24
CA GLY A 6 -15.90 3.24 -1.22
C GLY A 6 -15.46 4.64 -0.82
N LEU A 7 -15.73 5.05 0.43
CA LEU A 7 -15.33 6.37 0.95
C LEU A 7 -13.80 6.54 0.96
N PHE A 8 -13.07 5.48 1.31
CA PHE A 8 -11.61 5.50 1.28
C PHE A 8 -11.08 5.69 -0.14
N LEU A 9 -11.58 4.92 -1.11
CA LEU A 9 -11.18 5.05 -2.51
C LEU A 9 -11.53 6.42 -3.10
N GLU A 10 -12.71 6.96 -2.78
CA GLU A 10 -13.13 8.29 -3.20
C GLU A 10 -12.17 9.36 -2.66
N SER A 11 -11.84 9.31 -1.38
CA SER A 11 -10.87 10.21 -0.75
C SER A 11 -9.48 10.11 -1.41
N CYS A 12 -9.02 8.89 -1.70
CA CYS A 12 -7.75 8.68 -2.39
C CYS A 12 -7.76 9.24 -3.82
N ARG A 13 -8.85 9.06 -4.57
CA ARG A 13 -9.01 9.63 -5.91
C ARG A 13 -9.00 11.15 -5.87
N GLU A 14 -9.72 11.77 -4.94
CA GLU A 14 -9.72 13.22 -4.78
C GLU A 14 -8.31 13.77 -4.51
N VAL A 15 -7.56 13.14 -3.60
CA VAL A 15 -6.17 13.54 -3.33
C VAL A 15 -5.29 13.30 -4.55
N ALA A 16 -5.46 12.19 -5.27
CA ALA A 16 -4.68 11.89 -6.48
C ALA A 16 -4.84 12.97 -7.57
N THR A 17 -6.02 13.58 -7.70
CA THR A 17 -6.21 14.71 -8.65
C THR A 17 -5.33 15.93 -8.33
N LYS A 18 -4.93 16.10 -7.07
CA LYS A 18 -4.04 17.19 -6.63
C LYS A 18 -2.56 16.91 -6.96
N TYR A 19 -2.22 15.66 -7.32
CA TYR A 19 -0.86 15.21 -7.62
C TYR A 19 -0.77 14.51 -8.98
N PRO A 20 -0.97 15.22 -10.11
CA PRO A 20 -1.01 14.62 -11.45
C PRO A 20 0.32 13.98 -11.90
N GLY A 21 1.43 14.29 -11.22
CA GLY A 21 2.73 13.66 -11.47
C GLY A 21 2.87 12.25 -10.88
N ILE A 22 1.91 11.79 -10.08
CA ILE A 22 1.92 10.48 -9.44
C ILE A 22 0.90 9.58 -10.14
N LYS A 23 1.33 8.41 -10.62
CA LYS A 23 0.42 7.43 -11.21
C LYS A 23 -0.39 6.76 -10.11
N TYR A 24 -1.70 6.96 -10.14
CA TYR A 24 -2.64 6.33 -9.22
C TYR A 24 -3.28 5.09 -9.86
N ASN A 25 -3.24 3.95 -9.17
CA ASN A 25 -3.89 2.70 -9.58
C ASN A 25 -4.62 2.09 -8.38
N GLU A 26 -5.68 1.33 -8.67
CA GLU A 26 -6.47 0.63 -7.65
C GLU A 26 -6.42 -0.87 -7.88
N ILE A 27 -6.25 -1.63 -6.80
CA ILE A 27 -6.21 -3.08 -6.84
C ILE A 27 -6.98 -3.64 -5.64
N ILE A 28 -7.75 -4.70 -5.86
CA ILE A 28 -8.46 -5.41 -4.79
C ILE A 28 -7.43 -6.17 -3.95
N VAL A 29 -7.60 -6.17 -2.62
CA VAL A 29 -6.64 -6.73 -1.66
C VAL A 29 -6.24 -8.18 -1.96
N ASP A 30 -7.18 -9.04 -2.38
CA ASP A 30 -6.88 -10.45 -2.71
C ASP A 30 -5.90 -10.56 -3.88
N ASN A 31 -6.14 -9.79 -4.95
CA ASN A 31 -5.27 -9.73 -6.12
C ASN A 31 -3.93 -9.07 -5.78
N CYS A 32 -3.94 -8.05 -4.91
CA CYS A 32 -2.73 -7.41 -4.41
C CYS A 32 -1.82 -8.42 -3.70
N CYS A 33 -2.36 -9.24 -2.80
CA CYS A 33 -1.59 -10.28 -2.10
C CYS A 33 -0.98 -11.30 -3.08
N MET A 34 -1.75 -11.78 -4.07
CA MET A 34 -1.25 -12.71 -5.08
C MET A 34 -0.11 -12.10 -5.90
N GLN A 35 -0.28 -10.85 -6.32
CA GLN A 35 0.71 -10.11 -7.10
C GLN A 35 1.95 -9.76 -6.29
N LEU A 36 1.80 -9.48 -5.00
CA LEU A 36 2.90 -9.21 -4.09
C LEU A 36 3.84 -10.42 -3.96
N VAL A 37 3.27 -11.62 -3.87
CA VAL A 37 4.05 -12.87 -3.84
C VAL A 37 4.68 -13.18 -5.20
N SER A 38 3.95 -12.94 -6.29
CA SER A 38 4.39 -13.35 -7.64
C SER A 38 5.39 -12.38 -8.26
N LYS A 39 5.18 -11.07 -8.06
CA LYS A 39 5.97 -10.00 -8.67
C LYS A 39 5.92 -8.74 -7.77
N PRO A 40 6.66 -8.71 -6.66
CA PRO A 40 6.66 -7.58 -5.73
C PRO A 40 7.23 -6.30 -6.36
N GLU A 41 8.14 -6.39 -7.33
CA GLU A 41 8.82 -5.22 -7.93
C GLU A 41 7.90 -4.26 -8.71
N GLN A 42 6.64 -4.61 -8.92
CA GLN A 42 5.69 -3.73 -9.60
C GLN A 42 5.09 -2.66 -8.67
N PHE A 43 5.31 -2.80 -7.37
CA PHE A 43 4.73 -1.92 -6.36
C PHE A 43 5.80 -0.97 -5.80
N ASP A 44 5.53 0.33 -5.87
CA ASP A 44 6.38 1.36 -5.27
C ASP A 44 5.82 1.81 -3.92
N ILE A 45 4.60 2.36 -3.91
CA ILE A 45 3.93 2.89 -2.72
C ILE A 45 2.52 2.32 -2.66
N MET A 46 2.14 1.78 -1.50
CA MET A 46 0.80 1.27 -1.24
C MET A 46 0.16 2.07 -0.10
N VAL A 47 -1.09 2.49 -0.30
CA VAL A 47 -1.90 3.14 0.72
C VAL A 47 -3.13 2.28 0.95
N THR A 48 -3.35 1.87 2.19
CA THR A 48 -4.44 0.97 2.54
C THR A 48 -5.08 1.34 3.88
N PRO A 49 -6.36 1.00 4.09
CA PRO A 49 -7.00 0.99 5.40
C PRO A 49 -6.22 0.11 6.41
N ASN A 50 -6.38 0.40 7.70
CA ASN A 50 -5.63 -0.22 8.80
C ASN A 50 -5.53 -1.76 8.69
N LEU A 51 -6.67 -2.45 8.51
CA LEU A 51 -6.71 -3.91 8.46
C LEU A 51 -5.96 -4.48 7.25
N TYR A 52 -6.14 -3.88 6.07
CA TYR A 52 -5.49 -4.31 4.84
C TYR A 52 -3.98 -4.02 4.87
N GLY A 53 -3.58 -2.93 5.50
CA GLY A 53 -2.17 -2.58 5.69
C GLY A 53 -1.44 -3.63 6.52
N ASN A 54 -2.04 -4.10 7.61
CA ASN A 54 -1.45 -5.17 8.42
C ASN A 54 -1.31 -6.48 7.63
N LEU A 55 -2.32 -6.85 6.84
CA LEU A 55 -2.28 -8.05 6.00
C LEU A 55 -1.14 -8.00 4.97
N ILE A 56 -1.04 -6.88 4.25
CA ILE A 56 -0.02 -6.67 3.21
C ILE A 56 1.37 -6.59 3.84
N ALA A 57 1.53 -5.87 4.96
CA ALA A 57 2.81 -5.76 5.65
C ALA A 57 3.34 -7.12 6.14
N ASN A 58 2.48 -7.97 6.71
CA ASN A 58 2.88 -9.32 7.12
C ASN A 58 3.24 -10.20 5.91
N THR A 59 2.52 -10.06 4.80
CA THR A 59 2.81 -10.79 3.56
C THR A 59 4.15 -10.35 2.97
N ALA A 60 4.40 -9.03 2.91
CA ALA A 60 5.67 -8.45 2.47
C ALA A 60 6.83 -8.90 3.37
N ALA A 61 6.65 -8.86 4.69
CA ALA A 61 7.63 -9.34 5.65
C ALA A 61 7.93 -10.83 5.44
N GLY A 62 6.92 -11.66 5.19
CA GLY A 62 7.11 -13.08 4.88
C GLY A 62 7.96 -13.32 3.63
N ILE A 63 7.73 -12.55 2.57
CA ILE A 63 8.51 -12.62 1.32
C ILE A 63 9.94 -12.11 1.52
N ALA A 64 10.12 -11.06 2.33
CA ALA A 64 11.41 -10.41 2.56
C ALA A 64 12.36 -11.19 3.52
N GLY A 65 11.90 -12.27 4.14
CA GLY A 65 12.71 -13.09 5.06
C GLY A 65 12.30 -13.01 6.54
N GLY A 66 11.11 -12.49 6.82
CA GLY A 66 10.48 -12.42 8.14
C GLY A 66 10.39 -11.00 8.72
N THR A 67 9.59 -10.83 9.76
CA THR A 67 9.38 -9.53 10.43
C THR A 67 10.65 -8.99 11.12
N GLY A 68 11.67 -9.83 11.32
CA GLY A 68 12.93 -9.43 11.96
C GLY A 68 13.84 -8.56 11.07
N VAL A 69 13.63 -8.55 9.76
CA VAL A 69 14.42 -7.76 8.80
C VAL A 69 13.69 -6.54 8.25
N MET A 70 12.39 -6.41 8.56
CA MET A 70 11.57 -5.30 8.08
C MET A 70 11.58 -4.16 9.11
N PRO A 71 12.17 -2.98 8.80
CA PRO A 71 12.02 -1.81 9.66
C PRO A 71 10.56 -1.37 9.65
N GLY A 72 9.93 -1.34 10.82
CA GLY A 72 8.54 -0.92 10.99
C GLY A 72 8.46 0.35 11.85
N GLY A 73 7.87 1.41 11.29
CA GLY A 73 7.49 2.62 12.03
C GLY A 73 5.97 2.76 12.03
N ASN A 74 5.37 2.96 13.21
CA ASN A 74 3.96 3.38 13.29
C ASN A 74 3.87 4.89 13.06
N GLU A 75 4.11 5.33 11.84
CA GLU A 75 3.84 6.72 11.47
C GLU A 75 2.38 6.81 11.05
N LEU A 76 1.60 7.59 11.80
CA LEU A 76 0.30 8.10 11.37
C LEU A 76 0.50 8.86 10.05
N ILE A 77 0.35 8.16 8.92
CA ILE A 77 0.41 8.68 7.54
C ILE A 77 1.34 9.91 7.42
N HIS A 78 2.64 9.69 7.58
CA HIS A 78 3.62 10.56 6.98
C HIS A 78 4.08 9.91 5.68
N ILE A 79 3.71 10.55 4.57
CA ILE A 79 4.17 10.17 3.24
C ILE A 79 5.65 10.59 3.18
N GLU A 80 6.55 9.68 3.56
CA GLU A 80 7.97 9.85 3.29
C GLU A 80 8.26 9.42 1.85
N TYR A 81 8.67 10.39 1.04
CA TYR A 81 9.20 10.16 -0.30
C TYR A 81 10.61 9.57 -0.17
N PHE A 82 10.76 8.24 -0.22
CA PHE A 82 12.06 7.64 -0.50
C PHE A 82 12.25 7.52 -2.03
N LYS A 83 12.68 8.62 -2.63
CA LYS A 83 13.36 8.56 -3.93
C LYS A 83 14.82 8.23 -3.64
N LEU A 84 15.18 6.94 -3.71
CA LEU A 84 16.61 6.57 -3.75
C LEU A 84 17.23 7.11 -5.06
N PRO A 85 18.48 7.60 -5.02
CA PRO A 85 19.19 8.14 -6.19
C PRO A 85 19.44 7.11 -7.28
#